data_AF-A0A8G1RK38-F1
#
_entry.id   AF-A0A8G1RK38-F1
#
_cell.length_a   1.000
_cell.length_b   1.000
_cell.length_c   1.000
_cell.angle_alpha   90.00
_cell.angle_beta   90.00
_cell.angle_gamma   90.00
#
_symmetry.space_group_name_H-M   'P 1'
#
loop_
_entity.id
_entity.type
_entity.pdbx_description
1 polymer ?
#
loop_
_entity_poly.entity_id
_entity_poly.type
_entity_poly.pdbx_seq_one_letter_code
_entity_poly.pdbx_strand_id
1 'polypeptide(L)'
;PQDSEQEDDDGSLRPMSYTFSLSKNYVRDWSNQDAFRELYQNWKDGILASFHLNQRDFRPEIQQKRTVIRICLYHPHNMQDGTRELLGYIIWRERYGGIELANFDARLTSQDLDIGGTTKHGDNGSLAGQHGEGLKIAALVLRREGFRVHLAASKYKFNFGFRGKGKSRMYCKLSPIPPATLTRKKANCRRLYTNGKPGGLASDPARDVSVFITKGRGATGVKVTLDKFQQWRRVALELDMPPSESIIQTEHGDLILDREKYHNPREFWYGYNLMAEEINRERQSLASPEEEALLVTKIWASAIENGGPSIVEKYTDLLNKHYDCADVSMADKKASKATALAIWARLVENGRGKFYYGLGLNETQDSKIITTSLRREPAGLSKKLWNLLSRYSLVRTPNEQRALLFENSQRSSLQPTQFSKHVQRGLAGCLALCSQTHNLSVEYVSGGDTDVAILFNPDTRCLKIHEKYLRPDTAHELAPCLAYTMGRANHEDSPSFFCDHIVEELY
;
A
#
# COMPACT_ATOMS: atom_id res chain seq x y z
N PRO A 1 -15.56 54.73 30.81
CA PRO A 1 -14.27 54.00 30.88
C PRO A 1 -14.02 53.51 32.30
N GLN A 2 -14.50 52.30 32.60
CA GLN A 2 -14.00 51.50 33.70
C GLN A 2 -13.53 50.22 33.03
N ASP A 3 -12.22 50.07 32.97
CA ASP A 3 -11.53 48.87 32.53
C ASP A 3 -11.94 47.73 33.45
N SER A 4 -12.79 46.83 32.95
CA SER A 4 -12.97 45.52 33.55
C SER A 4 -11.71 44.74 33.25
N GLU A 5 -10.86 44.59 34.28
CA GLU A 5 -9.76 43.64 34.33
C GLU A 5 -10.20 42.32 33.70
N GLN A 6 -9.53 41.91 32.62
CA GLN A 6 -9.62 40.54 32.12
C GLN A 6 -9.08 39.65 33.23
N GLU A 7 -9.97 39.01 33.99
CA GLU A 7 -9.61 37.86 34.82
C GLU A 7 -8.99 36.82 33.88
N ASP A 8 -7.68 36.62 34.00
CA ASP A 8 -6.98 35.51 33.35
C ASP A 8 -7.66 34.19 33.76
N ASP A 9 -8.26 33.49 32.79
CA ASP A 9 -8.87 32.17 32.99
C ASP A 9 -7.75 31.17 33.31
N ASP A 10 -7.60 30.81 34.58
CA ASP A 10 -6.59 29.88 35.11
C ASP A 10 -6.75 28.43 34.61
N GLY A 11 -7.62 28.19 33.62
CA GLY A 11 -7.91 26.88 33.07
C GLY A 11 -8.78 26.01 33.99
N SER A 12 -9.23 26.54 35.14
CA SER A 12 -9.97 25.76 36.14
C SER A 12 -11.44 25.56 35.76
N LEU A 13 -11.91 24.32 35.92
CA LEU A 13 -13.32 24.00 35.66
C LEU A 13 -14.20 24.56 36.79
N ARG A 14 -15.22 25.33 36.41
CA ARG A 14 -16.25 25.87 37.32
C ARG A 14 -17.62 25.24 37.02
N PRO A 15 -18.51 25.06 38.03
CA PRO A 15 -19.88 24.60 37.77
C PRO A 15 -20.65 25.59 36.88
N MET A 16 -20.86 25.26 35.62
CA MET A 16 -21.56 26.15 34.69
C MET A 16 -22.24 25.38 33.54
N SER A 17 -23.06 26.07 32.73
CA SER A 17 -23.67 25.52 31.52
C SER A 17 -23.11 26.21 30.28
N TYR A 18 -22.19 25.53 29.60
CA TYR A 18 -21.57 25.98 28.35
C TYR A 18 -22.55 25.77 27.21
N THR A 19 -22.75 26.80 26.38
CA THR A 19 -23.57 26.71 25.17
C THR A 19 -22.66 26.71 23.99
N PHE A 20 -22.78 25.69 23.15
CA PHE A 20 -22.03 25.66 21.92
C PHE A 20 -22.79 26.43 20.85
N SER A 21 -22.07 27.10 19.95
CA SER A 21 -22.63 27.69 18.72
C SER A 21 -22.96 26.61 17.67
N LEU A 22 -23.32 25.41 18.12
CA LEU A 22 -23.67 24.25 17.30
C LEU A 22 -25.18 24.02 17.36
N SER A 23 -25.82 24.04 16.20
CA SER A 23 -27.22 23.67 16.07
C SER A 23 -27.37 22.15 16.10
N LYS A 24 -28.51 21.61 16.54
CA LYS A 24 -28.83 20.18 16.49
C LYS A 24 -28.60 19.55 15.11
N ASN A 25 -28.71 20.37 14.07
CA ASN A 25 -28.62 20.01 12.67
C ASN A 25 -27.24 20.30 12.06
N TYR A 26 -26.23 20.64 12.87
CA TYR A 26 -24.84 20.68 12.43
C TYR A 26 -24.37 19.26 12.06
N VAL A 27 -23.51 19.13 11.04
CA VAL A 27 -23.04 17.85 10.46
C VAL A 27 -24.17 16.81 10.31
N ARG A 28 -25.18 17.11 9.47
CA ARG A 28 -26.35 16.22 9.32
C ARG A 28 -25.99 14.84 8.80
N ASP A 29 -25.00 14.78 7.91
CA ASP A 29 -24.61 13.57 7.21
C ASP A 29 -23.76 12.63 8.08
N TRP A 30 -23.33 13.07 9.26
CA TRP A 30 -22.60 12.23 10.20
C TRP A 30 -23.53 11.17 10.82
N SER A 31 -23.10 9.92 10.67
CA SER A 31 -23.71 8.75 11.25
C SER A 31 -23.25 8.52 12.70
N ASN A 32 -23.86 7.53 13.35
CA ASN A 32 -23.39 7.06 14.66
C ASN A 32 -21.96 6.50 14.60
N GLN A 33 -21.53 5.96 13.45
CA GLN A 33 -20.18 5.46 13.23
C GLN A 33 -19.17 6.60 13.18
N ASP A 34 -19.48 7.71 12.50
CA ASP A 34 -18.62 8.89 12.47
C ASP A 34 -18.42 9.48 13.87
N ALA A 35 -19.49 9.57 14.65
CA ALA A 35 -19.42 10.03 16.03
C ALA A 35 -18.59 9.10 16.91
N PHE A 36 -18.77 7.79 16.79
CA PHE A 36 -17.97 6.82 17.55
C PHE A 36 -16.49 6.85 17.12
N ARG A 37 -16.19 7.01 15.83
CA ARG A 37 -14.82 7.18 15.30
C ARG A 37 -14.11 8.33 15.99
N GLU A 38 -14.74 9.50 16.12
CA GLU A 38 -14.13 10.63 16.84
C GLU A 38 -13.94 10.37 18.34
N LEU A 39 -14.87 9.69 19.00
CA LEU A 39 -14.69 9.32 20.41
C LEU A 39 -13.57 8.30 20.60
N TYR A 40 -13.46 7.34 19.69
CA TYR A 40 -12.38 6.37 19.68
C TYR A 40 -11.03 7.04 19.43
N GLN A 41 -10.95 8.00 18.51
CA GLN A 41 -9.70 8.73 18.28
C GLN A 41 -9.31 9.57 19.49
N ASN A 42 -10.25 10.25 20.17
CA ASN A 42 -9.94 10.92 21.43
C ASN A 42 -9.48 9.94 22.53
N TRP A 43 -10.05 8.73 22.53
CA TRP A 43 -9.61 7.64 23.42
C TRP A 43 -8.15 7.26 23.12
N LYS A 44 -7.84 6.95 21.86
CA LYS A 44 -6.49 6.62 21.37
C LYS A 44 -5.47 7.73 21.64
N ASP A 45 -5.72 8.93 21.12
CA ASP A 45 -4.84 10.10 21.25
C ASP A 45 -4.55 10.42 22.71
N GLY A 46 -5.58 10.40 23.57
CA GLY A 46 -5.42 10.71 24.98
C GLY A 46 -4.53 9.68 25.71
N ILE A 47 -4.59 8.40 25.34
CA ILE A 47 -3.70 7.38 25.91
C ILE A 47 -2.27 7.54 25.37
N LEU A 48 -2.10 7.71 24.06
CA LEU A 48 -0.77 7.92 23.46
C LEU A 48 -0.06 9.13 24.08
N ALA A 49 -0.79 10.23 24.28
CA ALA A 49 -0.26 11.44 24.89
C ALA A 49 0.06 11.28 26.38
N SER A 50 -0.83 10.63 27.16
CA SER A 50 -0.65 10.52 28.63
C SER A 50 0.47 9.56 29.02
N PHE A 51 0.76 8.56 28.18
CA PHE A 51 1.73 7.51 28.47
C PHE A 51 2.94 7.51 27.52
N HIS A 52 3.06 8.51 26.65
CA HIS A 52 4.16 8.67 25.69
C HIS A 52 4.42 7.40 24.85
N LEU A 53 3.35 6.73 24.44
CA LEU A 53 3.43 5.51 23.65
C LEU A 53 3.60 5.81 22.16
N ASN A 54 4.31 4.92 21.48
CA ASN A 54 4.33 4.92 20.01
C ASN A 54 3.04 4.32 19.46
N GLN A 55 2.67 4.70 18.25
CA GLN A 55 1.45 4.18 17.60
C GLN A 55 1.46 2.66 17.44
N ARG A 56 2.63 2.05 17.23
CA ARG A 56 2.78 0.58 17.08
C ARG A 56 2.53 -0.20 18.36
N ASP A 57 2.68 0.46 19.51
CA ASP A 57 2.44 -0.12 20.83
C ASP A 57 0.96 -0.07 21.19
N PHE A 58 0.14 0.64 20.40
CA PHE A 58 -1.29 0.72 20.57
C PHE A 58 -1.98 -0.56 20.08
N ARG A 59 -1.93 -1.61 20.90
CA ARG A 59 -2.52 -2.93 20.60
C ARG A 59 -3.62 -3.27 21.61
N PRO A 60 -4.88 -2.86 21.36
CA PRO A 60 -5.97 -3.14 22.28
C PRO A 60 -6.36 -4.61 22.28
N GLU A 61 -6.58 -5.17 23.46
CA GLU A 61 -7.04 -6.55 23.67
C GLU A 61 -8.55 -6.62 23.80
N ILE A 62 -9.18 -7.44 22.95
CA ILE A 62 -10.64 -7.55 22.89
C ILE A 62 -11.09 -8.86 23.53
N GLN A 63 -11.94 -8.74 24.55
CA GLN A 63 -12.59 -9.86 25.22
C GLN A 63 -14.10 -9.75 25.06
N GLN A 64 -14.69 -10.68 24.32
CA GLN A 64 -16.13 -10.76 24.10
C GLN A 64 -16.75 -11.88 24.95
N LYS A 65 -17.72 -11.52 25.79
CA LYS A 65 -18.58 -12.45 26.53
C LYS A 65 -20.04 -12.18 26.17
N ARG A 66 -20.95 -13.09 26.54
CA ARG A 66 -22.39 -13.02 26.18
C ARG A 66 -23.04 -11.66 26.45
N THR A 67 -22.69 -11.00 27.56
CA THR A 67 -23.36 -9.77 28.04
C THR A 67 -22.44 -8.55 28.14
N VAL A 68 -21.16 -8.71 27.77
CA VAL A 68 -20.13 -7.68 27.91
C VAL A 68 -19.04 -7.83 26.84
N ILE A 69 -18.66 -6.71 26.23
CA ILE A 69 -17.45 -6.62 25.39
C ILE A 69 -16.49 -5.67 26.10
N ARG A 70 -15.24 -6.09 26.24
CA ARG A 70 -14.15 -5.30 26.81
C ARG A 70 -13.07 -5.14 25.77
N ILE A 71 -12.57 -3.94 25.65
CA ILE A 71 -11.41 -3.58 24.85
C ILE A 71 -10.47 -2.90 25.85
N CYS A 72 -9.35 -3.52 26.16
CA CYS A 72 -8.41 -3.02 27.15
C CYS A 72 -7.08 -2.71 26.47
N LEU A 73 -6.47 -1.57 26.77
CA LEU A 73 -5.10 -1.30 26.35
C LEU A 73 -4.17 -1.42 27.56
N TYR A 74 -3.15 -2.24 27.42
CA TYR A 74 -2.13 -2.44 28.43
C TYR A 74 -0.80 -1.86 27.99
N HIS A 75 0.00 -1.39 28.94
CA HIS A 75 1.36 -0.97 28.67
C HIS A 75 2.17 -2.16 28.14
N PRO A 76 2.94 -2.00 27.04
CA PRO A 76 3.67 -3.11 26.43
C PRO A 76 4.73 -3.71 27.37
N HIS A 77 5.43 -2.85 28.11
CA HIS A 77 6.58 -3.24 28.94
C HIS A 77 6.42 -3.03 30.45
N ASN A 78 5.46 -2.21 30.90
CA ASN A 78 5.30 -1.90 32.32
C ASN A 78 4.50 -3.01 33.01
N MET A 79 5.19 -3.80 33.82
CA MET A 79 4.59 -4.81 34.68
C MET A 79 4.72 -4.37 36.14
N GLN A 80 3.59 -4.24 36.81
CA GLN A 80 3.52 -4.06 38.26
C GLN A 80 3.04 -5.37 38.88
N ASP A 81 3.84 -5.95 39.78
CA ASP A 81 3.55 -7.21 40.48
C ASP A 81 3.14 -8.37 39.54
N GLY A 82 3.79 -8.47 38.39
CA GLY A 82 3.49 -9.49 37.37
C GLY A 82 2.22 -9.24 36.54
N THR A 83 1.56 -8.09 36.72
CA THR A 83 0.41 -7.68 35.92
C THR A 83 0.75 -6.48 35.04
N ARG A 84 0.33 -6.52 33.77
CA ARG A 84 0.53 -5.38 32.86
C ARG A 84 -0.33 -4.20 33.31
N GLU A 85 0.27 -3.02 33.31
CA GLU A 85 -0.43 -1.78 33.63
C GLU A 85 -1.55 -1.51 32.62
N LEU A 86 -2.77 -1.30 33.09
CA LEU A 86 -3.92 -0.94 32.24
C LEU A 86 -3.88 0.58 32.00
N LEU A 87 -3.94 1.00 30.74
CA LEU A 87 -3.84 2.42 30.34
C LEU A 87 -5.20 3.06 30.04
N GLY A 88 -6.17 2.22 29.69
CA GLY A 88 -7.51 2.64 29.37
C GLY A 88 -8.35 1.48 28.88
N TYR A 89 -9.66 1.70 28.77
CA TYR A 89 -10.57 0.68 28.29
C TYR A 89 -11.80 1.24 27.57
N ILE A 90 -12.40 0.40 26.73
CA ILE A 90 -13.77 0.55 26.25
C ILE A 90 -14.57 -0.66 26.71
N ILE A 91 -15.72 -0.43 27.33
CA ILE A 91 -16.60 -1.49 27.78
C ILE A 91 -18.04 -1.26 27.33
N TRP A 92 -18.59 -2.24 26.63
CA TRP A 92 -20.02 -2.32 26.34
C TRP A 92 -20.70 -3.30 27.29
N ARG A 93 -21.84 -2.90 27.86
CA ARG A 93 -22.62 -3.75 28.78
C ARG A 93 -24.07 -3.85 28.32
N GLU A 94 -24.53 -5.07 28.07
CA GLU A 94 -25.89 -5.36 27.60
C GLU A 94 -26.96 -4.84 28.56
N ARG A 95 -26.78 -5.10 29.87
CA ARG A 95 -27.75 -4.73 30.93
C ARG A 95 -28.21 -3.27 30.84
N TYR A 96 -27.28 -2.36 30.54
CA TYR A 96 -27.55 -0.93 30.49
C TYR A 96 -27.66 -0.40 29.04
N GLY A 97 -27.30 -1.22 28.05
CA GLY A 97 -27.26 -0.85 26.64
C GLY A 97 -26.40 0.39 26.42
N GLY A 98 -25.18 0.37 26.94
CA GLY A 98 -24.29 1.52 26.93
C GLY A 98 -22.81 1.15 26.86
N ILE A 99 -22.03 2.13 26.43
CA ILE A 99 -20.58 2.09 26.27
C ILE A 99 -19.95 3.07 27.25
N GLU A 100 -18.84 2.67 27.84
CA GLU A 100 -17.94 3.53 28.59
C GLU A 100 -16.56 3.45 27.95
N LEU A 101 -15.97 4.59 27.62
CA LEU A 101 -14.58 4.74 27.18
C LEU A 101 -13.84 5.49 28.27
N ALA A 102 -12.72 4.97 28.75
CA ALA A 102 -11.92 5.57 29.81
C ALA A 102 -10.44 5.67 29.38
N ASN A 103 -9.88 6.86 29.52
CA ASN A 103 -8.45 7.15 29.41
C ASN A 103 -7.93 7.45 30.80
N PHE A 104 -6.94 6.69 31.26
CA PHE A 104 -6.33 6.95 32.55
C PHE A 104 -5.31 8.07 32.44
N ASP A 105 -5.20 8.85 33.52
CA ASP A 105 -4.29 10.00 33.65
C ASP A 105 -4.39 11.07 32.55
N ALA A 106 -5.44 11.02 31.72
CA ALA A 106 -5.80 12.06 30.78
C ALA A 106 -6.43 13.26 31.51
N ARG A 107 -6.23 14.47 30.99
CA ARG A 107 -6.79 15.70 31.55
C ARG A 107 -7.77 16.35 30.60
N LEU A 108 -8.80 16.96 31.20
CA LEU A 108 -9.75 17.83 30.51
C LEU A 108 -9.83 19.15 31.29
N THR A 109 -9.59 20.25 30.61
CA THR A 109 -9.50 21.63 31.10
C THR A 109 -10.69 22.47 30.63
N SER A 110 -10.83 23.72 31.09
CA SER A 110 -11.86 24.65 30.58
C SER A 110 -11.67 24.94 29.08
N GLN A 111 -10.42 25.09 28.63
CA GLN A 111 -10.05 25.36 27.24
C GLN A 111 -10.53 24.26 26.28
N ASP A 112 -10.54 23.00 26.73
CA ASP A 112 -11.08 21.87 25.94
C ASP A 112 -12.59 22.00 25.64
N LEU A 113 -13.31 22.84 26.39
CA LEU A 113 -14.73 23.11 26.19
C LEU A 113 -14.99 24.28 25.26
N ASP A 114 -13.99 25.11 24.96
CA ASP A 114 -14.14 26.23 24.05
C ASP A 114 -14.06 25.76 22.59
N ILE A 115 -14.80 26.45 21.72
CA ILE A 115 -14.74 26.23 20.26
C ILE A 115 -13.50 26.98 19.77
N GLY A 116 -12.58 26.30 19.09
CA GLY A 116 -11.28 26.85 18.71
C GLY A 116 -10.26 27.05 19.85
N GLY A 117 -10.60 26.70 21.09
CA GLY A 117 -9.72 26.91 22.27
C GLY A 117 -8.55 25.93 22.38
N THR A 118 -8.59 24.81 21.66
CA THR A 118 -7.49 23.86 21.59
C THR A 118 -7.09 23.59 20.14
N THR A 119 -5.83 23.87 19.85
CA THR A 119 -5.17 23.51 18.60
C THR A 119 -4.25 22.34 18.88
N LYS A 120 -4.41 21.24 18.15
CA LYS A 120 -3.36 20.19 18.11
C LYS A 120 -2.16 20.65 17.24
N HIS A 121 -2.09 21.93 16.87
CA HIS A 121 -0.96 22.52 16.16
C HIS A 121 0.24 22.64 17.10
N GLY A 122 1.28 21.86 16.82
CA GLY A 122 2.59 21.97 17.50
C GLY A 122 2.88 20.82 18.46
N ASP A 123 1.87 20.12 18.96
CA ASP A 123 2.07 18.87 19.71
C ASP A 123 2.36 17.73 18.73
N ASN A 124 3.40 16.95 19.04
CA ASN A 124 3.91 15.77 18.31
C ASN A 124 3.02 15.32 17.15
N GLY A 125 3.54 15.35 15.92
CA GLY A 125 2.84 15.04 14.67
C GLY A 125 2.18 13.65 14.54
N SER A 126 2.09 12.91 15.64
CA SER A 126 1.42 11.63 15.82
C SER A 126 -0.06 11.73 16.27
N LEU A 127 -0.56 12.92 16.64
CA LEU A 127 -1.96 13.12 17.08
C LEU A 127 -2.86 13.63 15.95
N ALA A 128 -4.08 13.09 15.83
CA ALA A 128 -4.93 13.32 14.67
C ALA A 128 -5.96 14.46 14.84
N GLY A 129 -5.95 15.47 13.94
CA GLY A 129 -6.97 16.52 13.78
C GLY A 129 -6.47 17.96 14.03
N GLN A 130 -7.09 18.98 13.42
CA GLN A 130 -6.67 20.40 13.56
C GLN A 130 -7.28 21.12 14.77
N HIS A 131 -8.51 20.76 15.16
CA HIS A 131 -9.28 21.44 16.22
C HIS A 131 -9.83 20.44 17.24
N GLY A 132 -9.81 20.76 18.55
CA GLY A 132 -10.38 19.94 19.64
C GLY A 132 -11.91 19.89 19.70
N GLU A 133 -12.57 19.87 18.54
CA GLU A 133 -14.03 19.94 18.40
C GLU A 133 -14.68 18.56 18.26
N GLY A 134 -13.91 17.54 17.87
CA GLY A 134 -14.42 16.19 17.58
C GLY A 134 -15.27 15.59 18.71
N LEU A 135 -14.87 15.80 19.98
CA LEU A 135 -15.65 15.36 21.14
C LEU A 135 -17.05 16.00 21.19
N LYS A 136 -17.11 17.31 20.95
CA LYS A 136 -18.34 18.11 20.99
C LYS A 136 -19.27 17.69 19.85
N ILE A 137 -18.72 17.52 18.66
CA ILE A 137 -19.45 17.09 17.47
C ILE A 137 -19.97 15.65 17.64
N ALA A 138 -19.16 14.72 18.15
CA ALA A 138 -19.59 13.35 18.42
C ALA A 138 -20.74 13.30 19.44
N ALA A 139 -20.62 14.08 20.53
CA ALA A 139 -21.70 14.21 21.50
C ALA A 139 -22.98 14.79 20.87
N LEU A 140 -22.86 15.74 19.92
CA LEU A 140 -24.00 16.33 19.21
C LEU A 140 -24.77 15.25 18.43
N VAL A 141 -24.06 14.49 17.60
CA VAL A 141 -24.62 13.45 16.74
C VAL A 141 -25.30 12.37 17.59
N LEU A 142 -24.62 11.84 18.61
CA LEU A 142 -25.20 10.80 19.47
C LEU A 142 -26.41 11.31 20.27
N ARG A 143 -26.41 12.56 20.72
CA ARG A 143 -27.58 13.15 21.40
C ARG A 143 -28.75 13.36 20.44
N ARG A 144 -28.49 13.72 19.18
CA ARG A 144 -29.50 13.84 18.12
C ARG A 144 -30.19 12.49 17.86
N GLU A 145 -29.42 11.42 17.89
CA GLU A 145 -29.85 10.03 17.69
C GLU A 145 -30.51 9.37 18.92
N GLY A 146 -30.79 10.15 19.97
CA GLY A 146 -31.55 9.68 21.14
C GLY A 146 -30.72 8.97 22.21
N PHE A 147 -29.39 8.96 22.10
CA PHE A 147 -28.52 8.48 23.18
C PHE A 147 -28.35 9.52 24.29
N ARG A 148 -27.92 9.08 25.47
CA ARG A 148 -27.41 9.96 26.53
C ARG A 148 -25.89 9.93 26.50
N VAL A 149 -25.28 11.10 26.33
CA VAL A 149 -23.82 11.28 26.39
C VAL A 149 -23.47 12.12 27.61
N HIS A 150 -22.55 11.61 28.42
CA HIS A 150 -22.00 12.35 29.55
C HIS A 150 -20.55 11.95 29.79
N LEU A 151 -19.79 12.82 30.43
CA LEU A 151 -18.39 12.58 30.77
C LEU A 151 -18.17 12.76 32.26
N ALA A 152 -17.12 12.14 32.76
CA ALA A 152 -16.58 12.39 34.08
C ALA A 152 -15.07 12.63 33.94
N ALA A 153 -14.59 13.78 34.41
CA ALA A 153 -13.19 14.17 34.36
C ALA A 153 -12.95 15.31 35.36
N SER A 154 -11.73 15.43 35.88
CA SER A 154 -11.31 16.57 36.71
C SER A 154 -12.25 16.86 37.90
N LYS A 155 -12.85 15.81 38.49
CA LYS A 155 -13.86 15.86 39.57
C LYS A 155 -15.24 16.42 39.18
N TYR A 156 -15.47 16.66 37.89
CA TYR A 156 -16.73 17.15 37.34
C TYR A 156 -17.44 16.10 36.50
N LYS A 157 -18.77 16.25 36.42
CA LYS A 157 -19.61 15.53 35.48
C LYS A 157 -20.13 16.50 34.42
N PHE A 158 -19.94 16.12 33.17
CA PHE A 158 -20.33 16.87 31.99
C PHE A 158 -21.55 16.20 31.38
N ASN A 159 -22.68 16.90 31.30
CA ASN A 159 -23.90 16.36 30.71
C ASN A 159 -24.25 17.15 29.45
N PHE A 160 -24.21 16.46 28.31
CA PHE A 160 -24.53 17.06 27.02
C PHE A 160 -26.04 17.02 26.76
N GLY A 161 -26.58 18.07 26.17
CA GLY A 161 -28.00 18.16 25.88
C GLY A 161 -28.35 19.24 24.86
N PHE A 162 -29.65 19.37 24.62
CA PHE A 162 -30.21 20.43 23.79
C PHE A 162 -31.13 21.33 24.63
N ARG A 163 -30.99 22.64 24.43
CA ARG A 163 -31.80 23.68 25.10
C ARG A 163 -32.32 24.71 24.10
N GLY A 164 -33.12 25.65 24.59
CA GLY A 164 -33.75 26.70 23.78
C GLY A 164 -35.05 26.28 23.09
N LYS A 165 -35.67 27.21 22.36
CA LYS A 165 -36.92 26.97 21.61
C LYS A 165 -36.72 25.81 20.63
N GLY A 166 -37.55 24.78 20.74
CA GLY A 166 -37.46 23.58 19.91
C GLY A 166 -36.25 22.67 20.19
N LYS A 167 -35.50 22.86 21.30
CA LYS A 167 -34.29 22.08 21.62
C LYS A 167 -33.26 22.12 20.49
N SER A 168 -33.00 23.31 19.96
CA SER A 168 -32.19 23.52 18.76
C SER A 168 -30.70 23.75 19.01
N ARG A 169 -30.29 24.16 20.22
CA ARG A 169 -28.90 24.50 20.55
C ARG A 169 -28.28 23.50 21.51
N MET A 170 -27.06 23.06 21.21
CA MET A 170 -26.32 22.14 22.06
C MET A 170 -25.73 22.86 23.28
N TYR A 171 -25.71 22.18 24.43
CA TYR A 171 -25.05 22.67 25.64
C TYR A 171 -24.35 21.52 26.38
N CYS A 172 -23.41 21.87 27.24
CA CYS A 172 -22.81 20.99 28.23
C CYS A 172 -23.00 21.59 29.63
N LYS A 173 -23.64 20.85 30.54
CA LYS A 173 -23.77 21.23 31.94
C LYS A 173 -22.70 20.53 32.77
N LEU A 174 -21.85 21.31 33.42
CA LEU A 174 -20.86 20.86 34.39
C LEU A 174 -21.47 20.88 35.78
N SER A 175 -21.28 19.78 36.50
CA SER A 175 -21.70 19.65 37.89
C SER A 175 -20.61 18.95 38.68
N PRO A 176 -20.20 19.47 39.86
CA PRO A 176 -19.18 18.83 40.67
C PRO A 176 -19.64 17.45 41.12
N ILE A 177 -18.72 16.49 41.15
CA ILE A 177 -18.99 15.16 41.70
C ILE A 177 -18.86 15.24 43.22
N PRO A 178 -19.85 14.76 43.99
CA PRO A 178 -19.79 14.81 45.45
C PRO A 178 -18.52 14.13 46.02
N PRO A 179 -17.84 14.70 47.03
CA PRO A 179 -16.62 14.13 47.61
C PRO A 179 -16.77 12.67 48.04
N ALA A 180 -17.89 12.31 48.67
CA ALA A 180 -18.18 10.92 49.05
C ALA A 180 -18.21 9.96 47.85
N THR A 181 -18.70 10.43 46.68
CA THR A 181 -18.70 9.65 45.44
C THR A 181 -17.29 9.50 44.87
N LEU A 182 -16.47 10.55 44.93
CA LEU A 182 -15.06 10.50 44.51
C LEU A 182 -14.27 9.51 45.38
N THR A 183 -14.38 9.60 46.71
CA THR A 183 -13.72 8.68 47.64
C THR A 183 -14.13 7.22 47.38
N ARG A 184 -15.43 6.98 47.18
CA ARG A 184 -15.94 5.63 46.84
C ARG A 184 -15.39 5.12 45.51
N LYS A 185 -15.35 5.97 44.47
CA LYS A 185 -14.81 5.59 43.17
C LYS A 185 -13.31 5.30 43.24
N LYS A 186 -12.53 6.16 43.90
CA LYS A 186 -11.10 5.97 44.15
C LYS A 186 -10.82 4.67 44.92
N ALA A 187 -11.59 4.38 45.97
CA ALA A 187 -11.48 3.13 46.71
C ALA A 187 -11.83 1.90 45.86
N ASN A 188 -12.86 1.99 45.01
CA ASN A 188 -13.21 0.91 44.09
C ASN A 188 -12.11 0.67 43.05
N CYS A 189 -11.51 1.73 42.49
CA CYS A 189 -10.40 1.61 41.56
C CYS A 189 -9.20 0.93 42.24
N ARG A 190 -8.77 1.43 43.40
CA ARG A 190 -7.70 0.80 44.21
C ARG A 190 -7.96 -0.68 44.46
N ARG A 191 -9.16 -1.05 44.90
CA ARG A 191 -9.53 -2.46 45.14
C ARG A 191 -9.44 -3.32 43.88
N LEU A 192 -9.75 -2.77 42.72
CA LEU A 192 -9.69 -3.50 41.45
C LEU A 192 -8.25 -3.65 40.95
N TYR A 193 -7.39 -2.66 41.19
CA TYR A 193 -5.97 -2.72 40.86
C TYR A 193 -5.17 -3.61 41.84
N THR A 194 -5.41 -3.52 43.16
CA THR A 194 -4.62 -4.26 44.17
C THR A 194 -4.96 -5.74 44.27
N ASN A 195 -6.19 -6.14 43.98
CA ASN A 195 -6.64 -7.52 44.22
C ASN A 195 -6.44 -8.44 43.01
N GLY A 196 -5.77 -7.96 41.94
CA GLY A 196 -5.51 -8.74 40.72
C GLY A 196 -6.77 -9.37 40.11
N LYS A 197 -7.98 -8.92 40.46
CA LYS A 197 -9.22 -9.55 40.01
C LYS A 197 -9.36 -9.26 38.50
N PRO A 198 -9.29 -10.25 37.60
CA PRO A 198 -9.28 -10.05 36.14
C PRO A 198 -10.61 -9.55 35.54
N GLY A 199 -11.44 -8.87 36.34
CA GLY A 199 -12.88 -8.78 36.15
C GLY A 199 -13.49 -7.39 36.25
N GLY A 200 -12.85 -6.42 36.91
CA GLY A 200 -13.46 -5.11 37.14
C GLY A 200 -12.66 -4.00 36.50
N LEU A 201 -13.29 -3.32 35.54
CA LEU A 201 -12.81 -2.07 34.96
C LEU A 201 -13.52 -0.92 35.68
N ALA A 202 -12.76 0.06 36.13
CA ALA A 202 -13.26 1.29 36.74
C ALA A 202 -12.29 2.45 36.50
N SER A 203 -12.82 3.66 36.48
CA SER A 203 -12.06 4.90 36.39
C SER A 203 -12.27 5.80 37.60
N ASP A 204 -11.24 6.56 37.96
CA ASP A 204 -11.24 7.62 38.95
C ASP A 204 -11.46 8.98 38.27
N PRO A 205 -12.64 9.60 38.36
CA PRO A 205 -12.92 10.89 37.72
C PRO A 205 -12.06 12.05 38.21
N ALA A 206 -11.26 11.87 39.26
CA ALA A 206 -10.29 12.87 39.69
C ALA A 206 -8.99 12.85 38.87
N ARG A 207 -8.68 11.72 38.21
CA ARG A 207 -7.45 11.50 37.43
C ARG A 207 -7.72 11.18 35.97
N ASP A 208 -8.83 10.51 35.70
CA ASP A 208 -9.15 9.91 34.41
C ASP A 208 -10.24 10.69 33.69
N VAL A 209 -10.25 10.58 32.37
CA VAL A 209 -11.35 11.04 31.52
C VAL A 209 -12.19 9.83 31.13
N SER A 210 -13.50 9.88 31.36
CA SER A 210 -14.41 8.83 30.93
C SER A 210 -15.62 9.37 30.18
N VAL A 211 -15.90 8.83 29.00
CA VAL A 211 -17.06 9.10 28.16
C VAL A 211 -18.07 7.98 28.31
N PHE A 212 -19.33 8.33 28.55
CA PHE A 212 -20.42 7.39 28.74
C PHE A 212 -21.52 7.64 27.71
N ILE A 213 -21.81 6.62 26.90
CA ILE A 213 -22.93 6.58 25.95
C ILE A 213 -23.94 5.59 26.50
N THR A 214 -25.10 6.06 26.96
CA THR A 214 -26.12 5.22 27.59
C THR A 214 -27.50 5.48 27.00
N LYS A 215 -28.50 4.69 27.43
CA LYS A 215 -29.88 4.91 27.03
C LYS A 215 -30.33 6.35 27.29
N GLY A 216 -30.90 7.00 26.27
CA GLY A 216 -31.60 8.28 26.41
C GLY A 216 -32.73 8.22 27.45
N ARG A 217 -33.15 9.40 27.94
CA ARG A 217 -34.31 9.50 28.83
C ARG A 217 -35.62 9.45 28.01
N GLY A 218 -36.66 8.84 28.59
CA GLY A 218 -37.99 8.78 28.00
C GLY A 218 -38.18 7.65 26.99
N ALA A 219 -39.37 7.59 26.38
CA ALA A 219 -39.75 6.55 25.42
C ALA A 219 -38.90 6.56 24.14
N THR A 220 -38.36 7.72 23.75
CA THR A 220 -37.52 7.91 22.55
C THR A 220 -36.03 7.60 22.79
N GLY A 221 -35.66 7.19 24.00
CA GLY A 221 -34.27 6.88 24.35
C GLY A 221 -33.78 5.57 23.74
N VAL A 222 -32.67 5.63 22.99
CA VAL A 222 -32.11 4.47 22.28
C VAL A 222 -31.00 3.82 23.10
N LYS A 223 -30.97 2.48 23.15
CA LYS A 223 -29.88 1.69 23.74
C LYS A 223 -28.83 1.37 22.66
N VAL A 224 -27.58 1.26 23.05
CA VAL A 224 -26.56 0.65 22.20
C VAL A 224 -26.73 -0.86 22.28
N THR A 225 -27.28 -1.48 21.24
CA THR A 225 -27.37 -2.95 21.12
C THR A 225 -26.01 -3.55 20.77
N LEU A 226 -25.89 -4.88 20.92
CA LEU A 226 -24.67 -5.60 20.54
C LEU A 226 -24.34 -5.36 19.06
N ASP A 227 -25.31 -5.56 18.16
CA ASP A 227 -25.12 -5.39 16.73
C ASP A 227 -24.69 -3.97 16.36
N LYS A 228 -25.29 -2.97 17.00
CA LYS A 228 -24.94 -1.56 16.79
C LYS A 228 -23.51 -1.29 17.24
N PHE A 229 -23.08 -1.85 18.37
CA PHE A 229 -21.70 -1.71 18.82
C PHE A 229 -20.70 -2.46 17.92
N GLN A 230 -21.05 -3.64 17.40
CA GLN A 230 -20.22 -4.36 16.42
C GLN A 230 -20.04 -3.55 15.14
N GLN A 231 -21.10 -2.90 14.64
CA GLN A 231 -21.00 -1.99 13.49
C GLN A 231 -20.11 -0.78 13.78
N TRP A 232 -20.18 -0.23 15.00
CA TRP A 232 -19.34 0.90 15.39
C TRP A 232 -17.87 0.53 15.52
N ARG A 233 -17.55 -0.71 15.92
CA ARG A 233 -16.15 -1.18 15.99
C ARG A 233 -15.45 -1.21 14.64
N ARG A 234 -16.19 -1.42 13.54
CA ARG A 234 -15.63 -1.46 12.17
C ARG A 234 -15.03 -0.12 11.69
N VAL A 235 -15.18 0.97 12.45
CA VAL A 235 -14.65 2.28 12.08
C VAL A 235 -13.15 2.44 12.36
N ALA A 236 -12.55 1.52 13.11
CA ALA A 236 -11.14 1.54 13.47
C ALA A 236 -10.54 0.15 13.29
N LEU A 237 -9.41 0.08 12.57
CA LEU A 237 -8.74 -1.17 12.24
C LEU A 237 -8.34 -1.93 13.51
N GLU A 238 -7.86 -1.24 14.53
CA GLU A 238 -7.41 -1.86 15.78
C GLU A 238 -8.56 -2.48 16.59
N LEU A 239 -9.81 -2.12 16.30
CA LEU A 239 -11.00 -2.70 16.94
C LEU A 239 -11.57 -3.91 16.21
N ASP A 240 -11.12 -4.17 14.98
CA ASP A 240 -11.59 -5.28 14.14
C ASP A 240 -10.45 -5.99 13.39
N MET A 241 -9.23 -5.90 13.94
CA MET A 241 -7.98 -6.25 13.26
C MET A 241 -8.04 -7.63 12.59
N PRO A 242 -7.55 -7.75 11.34
CA PRO A 242 -7.40 -9.04 10.68
C PRO A 242 -6.52 -10.02 11.50
N PRO A 243 -6.63 -11.34 11.25
CA PRO A 243 -5.69 -12.32 11.79
C PRO A 243 -4.24 -11.97 11.46
N SER A 244 -3.29 -12.26 12.35
CA SER A 244 -1.89 -11.85 12.20
C SER A 244 -1.22 -12.42 10.95
N GLU A 245 -1.64 -13.61 10.52
CA GLU A 245 -1.20 -14.26 9.26
C GLU A 245 -1.59 -13.49 8.00
N SER A 246 -2.56 -12.58 8.10
CA SER A 246 -3.03 -11.75 6.99
C SER A 246 -2.43 -10.34 7.00
N ILE A 247 -1.52 -10.05 7.94
CA ILE A 247 -0.89 -8.74 8.09
C ILE A 247 0.63 -8.89 7.95
N ILE A 248 1.23 -8.08 7.08
CA ILE A 248 2.68 -7.94 6.98
C ILE A 248 3.05 -6.57 7.51
N GLN A 249 3.74 -6.55 8.65
CA GLN A 249 4.21 -5.31 9.26
C GLN A 249 5.49 -4.86 8.57
N THR A 250 5.51 -3.61 8.10
CA THR A 250 6.69 -2.99 7.49
C THR A 250 7.06 -1.71 8.22
N GLU A 251 8.24 -1.15 8.01
CA GLU A 251 8.61 0.15 8.60
C GLU A 251 7.74 1.31 8.10
N HIS A 252 7.13 1.17 6.92
CA HIS A 252 6.32 2.19 6.25
C HIS A 252 4.81 2.04 6.50
N GLY A 253 4.39 1.02 7.24
CA GLY A 253 2.98 0.69 7.47
C GLY A 253 2.71 -0.81 7.31
N ASP A 254 1.47 -1.22 7.52
CA ASP A 254 1.11 -2.64 7.42
C ASP A 254 0.36 -2.92 6.12
N LEU A 255 0.73 -4.02 5.45
CA LEU A 255 0.00 -4.58 4.32
C LEU A 255 -1.00 -5.63 4.82
N ILE A 256 -2.27 -5.47 4.44
CA ILE A 256 -3.37 -6.36 4.84
C ILE A 256 -3.81 -7.18 3.62
N LEU A 257 -3.60 -8.49 3.71
CA LEU A 257 -3.88 -9.45 2.64
C LEU A 257 -5.33 -9.97 2.64
N ASP A 258 -6.08 -9.76 3.73
CA ASP A 258 -7.50 -10.16 3.86
C ASP A 258 -8.40 -9.24 3.04
N ARG A 259 -8.85 -9.78 1.91
CA ARG A 259 -9.52 -9.05 0.85
C ARG A 259 -11.03 -8.93 1.04
N GLU A 260 -11.65 -9.94 1.65
CA GLU A 260 -13.10 -10.00 1.80
C GLU A 260 -13.58 -9.01 2.86
N LYS A 261 -12.77 -8.80 3.90
CA LYS A 261 -13.13 -7.95 5.03
C LYS A 261 -12.74 -6.48 4.85
N TYR A 262 -11.69 -6.20 4.08
CA TYR A 262 -11.09 -4.86 3.93
C TYR A 262 -11.11 -4.33 2.50
N HIS A 263 -12.14 -4.68 1.72
CA HIS A 263 -12.33 -4.11 0.40
C HIS A 263 -12.52 -2.59 0.48
N ASN A 264 -11.57 -1.84 -0.09
CA ASN A 264 -11.53 -0.39 -0.02
C ASN A 264 -12.24 0.21 -1.25
N PRO A 265 -13.16 1.18 -1.08
CA PRO A 265 -13.81 1.87 -2.21
C PRO A 265 -12.86 2.71 -3.09
N ARG A 266 -11.59 2.88 -2.71
CA ARG A 266 -10.57 3.69 -3.43
C ARG A 266 -9.72 2.93 -4.45
N GLU A 267 -10.29 1.94 -5.16
CA GLU A 267 -9.61 1.17 -6.23
C GLU A 267 -8.38 0.33 -5.77
N PHE A 268 -8.11 0.25 -4.47
CA PHE A 268 -7.08 -0.63 -3.92
C PHE A 268 -7.55 -2.09 -3.89
N TRP A 269 -6.65 -2.98 -4.27
CA TRP A 269 -6.82 -4.42 -4.30
C TRP A 269 -6.60 -5.06 -2.92
N TYR A 270 -5.65 -4.53 -2.14
CA TYR A 270 -5.35 -4.92 -0.76
C TYR A 270 -5.58 -3.78 0.23
N GLY A 271 -5.58 -4.10 1.54
CA GLY A 271 -5.74 -3.11 2.61
C GLY A 271 -4.39 -2.57 3.09
N TYR A 272 -4.38 -1.33 3.59
CA TYR A 272 -3.18 -0.67 4.10
C TYR A 272 -3.46 0.03 5.43
N ASN A 273 -2.58 -0.20 6.41
CA ASN A 273 -2.54 0.58 7.64
C ASN A 273 -1.35 1.53 7.58
N LEU A 274 -1.59 2.79 7.22
CA LEU A 274 -0.53 3.79 7.05
C LEU A 274 -0.16 4.40 8.39
N MET A 275 1.14 4.60 8.64
CA MET A 275 1.63 5.23 9.88
C MET A 275 1.32 6.73 9.85
N ALA A 276 0.86 7.30 10.97
CA ALA A 276 0.34 8.67 10.97
C ALA A 276 1.40 9.75 10.73
N GLU A 277 2.70 9.47 10.93
CA GLU A 277 3.78 10.41 10.60
C GLU A 277 3.81 10.76 9.10
N GLU A 278 3.16 9.95 8.26
CA GLU A 278 3.07 10.13 6.82
C GLU A 278 1.68 10.59 6.34
N ILE A 279 0.71 10.78 7.24
CA ILE A 279 -0.63 11.28 6.90
C ILE A 279 -0.69 12.79 7.19
N ASN A 280 -1.19 13.58 6.24
CA ASN A 280 -1.23 15.03 6.41
C ASN A 280 -2.18 15.46 7.55
N ARG A 281 -1.94 16.68 8.05
CA ARG A 281 -2.59 17.30 9.22
C ARG A 281 -4.13 17.40 9.14
N GLU A 282 -4.73 17.18 7.97
CA GLU A 282 -6.17 17.31 7.71
C GLU A 282 -6.93 15.99 7.64
N ARG A 283 -6.26 14.84 7.82
CA ARG A 283 -6.84 13.51 7.56
C ARG A 283 -7.40 13.37 6.12
N GLN A 284 -7.01 14.27 5.22
CA GLN A 284 -6.98 13.96 3.81
C GLN A 284 -5.85 12.94 3.66
N SER A 285 -5.99 11.91 2.80
CA SER A 285 -4.84 11.05 2.51
C SER A 285 -3.66 11.91 2.07
N LEU A 286 -2.46 11.34 2.09
CA LEU A 286 -1.20 11.94 1.62
C LEU A 286 -1.43 13.10 0.63
N ALA A 287 -0.73 14.23 0.83
CA ALA A 287 -1.05 15.53 0.23
C ALA A 287 -1.17 15.48 -1.31
N SER A 288 -0.70 14.41 -1.95
CA SER A 288 -1.10 13.99 -3.29
C SER A 288 -1.30 12.47 -3.42
N PRO A 289 -2.10 12.01 -4.41
CA PRO A 289 -2.15 10.59 -4.81
C PRO A 289 -0.78 9.99 -5.16
N GLU A 290 0.19 10.82 -5.56
CA GLU A 290 1.55 10.37 -5.85
C GLU A 290 2.32 9.98 -4.57
N GLU A 291 2.15 10.74 -3.49
CA GLU A 291 2.72 10.40 -2.19
C GLU A 291 2.11 9.10 -1.64
N GLU A 292 0.80 8.89 -1.83
CA GLU A 292 0.10 7.64 -1.49
C GLU A 292 0.64 6.44 -2.27
N ALA A 293 0.76 6.59 -3.59
CA ALA A 293 1.33 5.55 -4.44
C ALA A 293 2.79 5.25 -4.12
N LEU A 294 3.59 6.27 -3.77
CA LEU A 294 4.99 6.09 -3.38
C LEU A 294 5.10 5.32 -2.07
N LEU A 295 4.27 5.66 -1.08
CA LEU A 295 4.26 4.97 0.21
C LEU A 295 3.85 3.50 0.06
N VAL A 296 2.77 3.24 -0.69
CA VAL A 296 2.32 1.89 -0.99
C VAL A 296 3.41 1.08 -1.71
N THR A 297 4.14 1.71 -2.64
CA THR A 297 5.28 1.07 -3.31
C THR A 297 6.38 0.66 -2.31
N LYS A 298 6.66 1.49 -1.30
CA LYS A 298 7.65 1.18 -0.24
C LYS A 298 7.16 0.06 0.68
N ILE A 299 5.88 0.05 1.05
CA ILE A 299 5.26 -1.03 1.82
C ILE A 299 5.43 -2.36 1.09
N TRP A 300 5.12 -2.42 -0.21
CA TRP A 300 5.32 -3.63 -1.01
C TRP A 300 6.78 -4.06 -1.12
N ALA A 301 7.71 -3.11 -1.28
CA ALA A 301 9.14 -3.43 -1.31
C ALA A 301 9.60 -4.11 -0.02
N SER A 302 9.25 -3.54 1.14
CA SER A 302 9.58 -4.11 2.45
C SER A 302 8.84 -5.43 2.71
N ALA A 303 7.58 -5.55 2.26
CA ALA A 303 6.82 -6.80 2.35
C ALA A 303 7.44 -7.93 1.52
N ILE A 304 8.02 -7.61 0.35
CA ILE A 304 8.71 -8.58 -0.51
C ILE A 304 10.02 -9.04 0.12
N GLU A 305 10.78 -8.13 0.72
CA GLU A 305 12.03 -8.45 1.42
C GLU A 305 11.79 -9.40 2.62
N ASN A 306 10.68 -9.20 3.34
CA ASN A 306 10.39 -9.96 4.56
C ASN A 306 9.44 -11.16 4.37
N GLY A 307 8.58 -11.14 3.35
CA GLY A 307 7.44 -12.05 3.19
C GLY A 307 7.68 -13.28 2.34
N GLY A 308 8.87 -13.41 1.73
CA GLY A 308 9.25 -14.58 0.94
C GLY A 308 8.48 -14.73 -0.39
N PRO A 309 8.58 -15.91 -1.04
CA PRO A 309 8.13 -16.11 -2.42
C PRO A 309 6.64 -15.85 -2.66
N SER A 310 5.77 -16.17 -1.70
CA SER A 310 4.32 -15.99 -1.84
C SER A 310 3.92 -14.52 -2.01
N ILE A 311 4.65 -13.60 -1.37
CA ILE A 311 4.36 -12.16 -1.45
C ILE A 311 4.84 -11.59 -2.78
N VAL A 312 5.99 -12.06 -3.27
CA VAL A 312 6.47 -11.73 -4.62
C VAL A 312 5.45 -12.16 -5.67
N GLU A 313 4.88 -13.36 -5.53
CA GLU A 313 3.83 -13.85 -6.44
C GLU A 313 2.59 -12.98 -6.42
N LYS A 314 2.08 -12.62 -5.23
CA LYS A 314 0.91 -11.72 -5.10
C LYS A 314 1.18 -10.36 -5.76
N TYR A 315 2.34 -9.77 -5.53
CA TYR A 315 2.69 -8.48 -6.13
C TYR A 315 2.91 -8.57 -7.65
N THR A 316 3.50 -9.67 -8.12
CA THR A 316 3.65 -9.96 -9.55
C THR A 316 2.28 -10.10 -10.21
N ASP A 317 1.34 -10.79 -9.57
CA ASP A 317 -0.04 -10.92 -10.04
C ASP A 317 -0.77 -9.57 -10.07
N LEU A 318 -0.56 -8.69 -9.10
CA LEU A 318 -1.07 -7.32 -9.17
C LEU A 318 -0.53 -6.58 -10.40
N LEU A 319 0.79 -6.60 -10.57
CA LEU A 319 1.45 -5.92 -11.68
C LEU A 319 1.05 -6.49 -13.03
N ASN A 320 0.70 -7.78 -13.12
CA ASN A 320 0.42 -8.42 -14.39
C ASN A 320 -1.08 -8.50 -14.72
N LYS A 321 -1.94 -8.85 -13.75
CA LYS A 321 -3.37 -9.12 -13.94
C LYS A 321 -4.27 -7.98 -13.46
N HIS A 322 -3.81 -7.19 -12.49
CA HIS A 322 -4.59 -6.11 -11.87
C HIS A 322 -3.85 -4.77 -11.97
N TYR A 323 -3.23 -4.53 -13.13
CA TYR A 323 -2.28 -3.43 -13.31
C TYR A 323 -2.92 -2.03 -13.24
N ASP A 324 -4.25 -1.92 -13.29
CA ASP A 324 -4.97 -0.66 -13.18
C ASP A 324 -5.30 -0.26 -11.72
N CYS A 325 -5.04 -1.13 -10.73
CA CYS A 325 -5.35 -0.81 -9.34
C CYS A 325 -4.37 0.20 -8.71
N ALA A 326 -4.84 0.87 -7.66
CA ALA A 326 -4.08 1.91 -6.97
C ALA A 326 -2.78 1.37 -6.33
N ASP A 327 -2.74 0.08 -5.97
CA ASP A 327 -1.60 -0.62 -5.35
C ASP A 327 -0.31 -0.56 -6.20
N VAL A 328 -0.47 -0.49 -7.54
CA VAL A 328 0.64 -0.53 -8.50
C VAL A 328 0.65 0.69 -9.43
N SER A 329 -0.09 1.75 -9.07
CA SER A 329 -0.25 2.97 -9.86
C SER A 329 1.09 3.60 -10.28
N MET A 330 2.12 3.57 -9.43
CA MET A 330 3.46 4.10 -9.72
C MET A 330 4.60 3.06 -9.68
N ALA A 331 4.27 1.77 -9.59
CA ALA A 331 5.27 0.72 -9.40
C ALA A 331 6.32 0.68 -10.52
N ASP A 332 5.92 0.87 -11.78
CA ASP A 332 6.81 0.90 -12.94
C ASP A 332 7.85 2.04 -12.88
N LYS A 333 7.52 3.14 -12.21
CA LYS A 333 8.38 4.32 -12.07
C LYS A 333 9.13 4.40 -10.74
N LYS A 334 8.62 3.77 -9.68
CA LYS A 334 9.11 3.99 -8.30
C LYS A 334 9.58 2.72 -7.59
N ALA A 335 9.20 1.53 -8.03
CA ALA A 335 9.66 0.30 -7.37
C ALA A 335 11.18 0.15 -7.47
N SER A 336 11.80 -0.44 -6.45
CA SER A 336 13.25 -0.55 -6.36
C SER A 336 13.82 -1.62 -7.32
N LYS A 337 15.14 -1.56 -7.56
CA LYS A 337 15.85 -2.61 -8.31
C LYS A 337 15.76 -3.96 -7.60
N ALA A 338 15.81 -3.98 -6.27
CA ALA A 338 15.70 -5.21 -5.48
C ALA A 338 14.33 -5.88 -5.67
N THR A 339 13.24 -5.10 -5.64
CA THR A 339 11.89 -5.60 -5.94
C THR A 339 11.80 -6.17 -7.36
N ALA A 340 12.33 -5.46 -8.36
CA ALA A 340 12.34 -5.95 -9.75
C ALA A 340 13.13 -7.25 -9.91
N LEU A 341 14.29 -7.37 -9.24
CA LEU A 341 15.09 -8.60 -9.23
C LEU A 341 14.36 -9.77 -8.56
N ALA A 342 13.67 -9.53 -7.44
CA ALA A 342 12.88 -10.56 -6.77
C ALA A 342 11.74 -11.09 -7.67
N ILE A 343 11.02 -10.19 -8.33
CA ILE A 343 9.99 -10.54 -9.31
C ILE A 343 10.60 -11.34 -10.46
N TRP A 344 11.71 -10.87 -11.04
CA TRP A 344 12.37 -11.54 -12.15
C TRP A 344 12.84 -12.95 -11.78
N ALA A 345 13.44 -13.11 -10.60
CA ALA A 345 13.88 -14.41 -10.10
C ALA A 345 12.71 -15.41 -10.05
N ARG A 346 11.55 -14.99 -9.53
CA ARG A 346 10.33 -15.83 -9.49
C ARG A 346 9.77 -16.14 -10.88
N LEU A 347 9.78 -15.18 -11.80
CA LEU A 347 9.35 -15.42 -13.17
C LEU A 347 10.25 -16.46 -13.86
N VAL A 348 11.57 -16.35 -13.71
CA VAL A 348 12.52 -17.31 -14.29
C VAL A 348 12.35 -18.71 -13.68
N GLU A 349 12.17 -18.79 -12.36
CA GLU A 349 11.95 -20.05 -11.64
C GLU A 349 10.68 -20.77 -12.11
N ASN A 350 9.57 -20.03 -12.24
CA ASN A 350 8.27 -20.57 -12.67
C ASN A 350 8.16 -20.73 -14.21
N GLY A 351 9.09 -20.16 -14.97
CA GLY A 351 8.99 -19.93 -16.40
C GLY A 351 9.94 -20.78 -17.24
N ARG A 352 10.27 -22.00 -16.84
CA ARG A 352 11.19 -22.86 -17.61
C ARG A 352 10.68 -23.05 -19.03
N GLY A 353 11.48 -22.63 -20.02
CA GLY A 353 11.12 -22.72 -21.43
C GLY A 353 10.35 -21.52 -21.99
N LYS A 354 9.93 -20.59 -21.13
CA LYS A 354 9.19 -19.39 -21.52
C LYS A 354 10.12 -18.26 -21.93
N PHE A 355 9.62 -17.40 -22.81
CA PHE A 355 10.19 -16.11 -23.13
C PHE A 355 9.17 -15.03 -22.77
N TYR A 356 9.53 -14.21 -21.79
CA TYR A 356 8.68 -13.13 -21.32
C TYR A 356 8.79 -11.92 -22.23
N TYR A 357 7.66 -11.38 -22.68
CA TYR A 357 7.58 -10.25 -23.60
C TYR A 357 6.46 -9.28 -23.22
N GLY A 358 6.58 -8.00 -23.58
CA GLY A 358 5.58 -6.98 -23.26
C GLY A 358 4.36 -7.08 -24.18
N LEU A 359 3.17 -7.11 -23.59
CA LEU A 359 1.91 -7.03 -24.33
C LEU A 359 1.72 -5.61 -24.91
N GLY A 360 1.35 -5.52 -26.19
CA GLY A 360 1.25 -4.25 -26.90
C GLY A 360 0.96 -4.42 -28.40
N LEU A 361 1.21 -3.37 -29.19
CA LEU A 361 0.85 -3.32 -30.62
C LEU A 361 1.50 -4.42 -31.48
N ASN A 362 2.65 -4.95 -31.07
CA ASN A 362 3.43 -5.93 -31.84
C ASN A 362 3.27 -7.37 -31.34
N GLU A 363 2.27 -7.66 -30.49
CA GLU A 363 2.12 -8.94 -29.81
C GLU A 363 2.13 -10.15 -30.77
N THR A 364 1.39 -10.08 -31.88
CA THR A 364 1.34 -11.16 -32.88
C THR A 364 2.69 -11.39 -33.55
N GLN A 365 3.46 -10.33 -33.81
CA GLN A 365 4.78 -10.44 -34.43
C GLN A 365 5.80 -10.98 -33.42
N ASP A 366 5.80 -10.45 -32.21
CA ASP A 366 6.69 -10.88 -31.14
C ASP A 366 6.46 -12.35 -30.78
N SER A 367 5.21 -12.78 -30.66
CA SER A 367 4.85 -14.18 -30.41
C SER A 367 5.31 -15.12 -31.53
N LYS A 368 5.18 -14.70 -32.81
CA LYS A 368 5.74 -15.45 -33.94
C LYS A 368 7.25 -15.57 -33.84
N ILE A 369 7.96 -14.47 -33.60
CA ILE A 369 9.42 -14.46 -33.46
C ILE A 369 9.86 -15.40 -32.32
N ILE A 370 9.18 -15.35 -31.18
CA ILE A 370 9.49 -16.18 -30.02
C ILE A 370 9.34 -17.67 -30.33
N THR A 371 8.27 -18.04 -31.03
CA THR A 371 7.95 -19.44 -31.35
C THR A 371 8.81 -19.99 -32.47
N THR A 372 9.00 -19.24 -33.57
CA THR A 372 9.70 -19.73 -34.77
C THR A 372 11.22 -19.56 -34.68
N SER A 373 11.70 -18.41 -34.21
CA SER A 373 13.13 -18.07 -34.17
C SER A 373 13.75 -18.47 -32.84
N LEU A 374 13.19 -18.02 -31.71
CA LEU A 374 13.77 -18.29 -30.38
C LEU A 374 13.43 -19.70 -29.85
N ARG A 375 12.44 -20.38 -30.44
CA ARG A 375 11.97 -21.72 -30.04
C ARG A 375 11.60 -21.80 -28.55
N ARG A 376 10.91 -20.77 -28.05
CA ARG A 376 10.43 -20.67 -26.66
C ARG A 376 8.91 -20.53 -26.61
N GLU A 377 8.33 -20.75 -25.44
CA GLU A 377 6.92 -20.48 -25.18
C GLU A 377 6.70 -18.98 -24.90
N PRO A 378 5.87 -18.25 -25.66
CA PRO A 378 5.63 -16.83 -25.43
C PRO A 378 4.81 -16.61 -24.15
N ALA A 379 5.31 -15.76 -23.24
CA ALA A 379 4.64 -15.41 -21.99
C ALA A 379 4.45 -13.89 -21.88
N GLY A 380 3.22 -13.42 -22.07
CA GLY A 380 2.89 -12.00 -22.07
C GLY A 380 2.97 -11.36 -20.68
N LEU A 381 3.58 -10.19 -20.61
CA LEU A 381 3.65 -9.31 -19.44
C LEU A 381 2.86 -8.03 -19.70
N SER A 382 2.11 -7.56 -18.70
CA SER A 382 1.45 -6.26 -18.75
C SER A 382 2.45 -5.13 -19.02
N LYS A 383 1.95 -4.00 -19.53
CA LYS A 383 2.78 -2.80 -19.77
C LYS A 383 3.51 -2.33 -18.49
N LYS A 384 2.86 -2.38 -17.32
CA LYS A 384 3.48 -1.97 -16.05
C LYS A 384 4.63 -2.90 -15.65
N LEU A 385 4.39 -4.20 -15.69
CA LEU A 385 5.41 -5.19 -15.32
C LEU A 385 6.57 -5.17 -16.32
N TRP A 386 6.28 -5.06 -17.62
CA TRP A 386 7.28 -4.90 -18.66
C TRP A 386 8.16 -3.67 -18.44
N ASN A 387 7.56 -2.50 -18.22
CA ASN A 387 8.28 -1.25 -17.99
C ASN A 387 9.17 -1.33 -16.73
N LEU A 388 8.65 -1.93 -15.65
CA LEU A 388 9.39 -2.12 -14.41
C LEU A 388 10.68 -2.94 -14.65
N LEU A 389 10.56 -4.08 -15.31
CA LEU A 389 11.69 -4.99 -15.57
C LEU A 389 12.66 -4.41 -16.60
N SER A 390 12.13 -3.74 -17.65
CA SER A 390 12.93 -3.12 -18.71
C SER A 390 13.80 -1.99 -18.19
N ARG A 391 13.28 -1.18 -17.26
CA ARG A 391 14.03 -0.08 -16.62
C ARG A 391 15.32 -0.53 -15.94
N TYR A 392 15.37 -1.78 -15.48
CA TYR A 392 16.55 -2.37 -14.86
C TYR A 392 17.27 -3.39 -15.77
N SER A 393 16.96 -3.39 -17.07
CA SER A 393 17.55 -4.26 -18.09
C SER A 393 17.44 -5.75 -17.78
N LEU A 394 16.36 -6.17 -17.11
CA LEU A 394 16.11 -7.57 -16.73
C LEU A 394 15.44 -8.38 -17.84
N VAL A 395 14.76 -7.71 -18.76
CA VAL A 395 14.08 -8.29 -19.92
C VAL A 395 14.60 -7.67 -21.20
N ARG A 396 14.43 -8.40 -22.32
CA ARG A 396 14.75 -7.96 -23.68
C ARG A 396 13.58 -8.26 -24.59
N THR A 397 13.38 -7.42 -25.60
CA THR A 397 12.45 -7.72 -26.69
C THR A 397 12.93 -8.94 -27.48
N PRO A 398 12.04 -9.62 -28.23
CA PRO A 398 12.44 -10.75 -29.08
C PRO A 398 13.53 -10.39 -30.09
N ASN A 399 13.48 -9.19 -30.66
CA ASN A 399 14.49 -8.71 -31.61
C ASN A 399 15.85 -8.44 -30.95
N GLU A 400 15.87 -7.81 -29.78
CA GLU A 400 17.10 -7.62 -29.01
C GLU A 400 17.73 -8.97 -28.62
N GLN A 401 16.92 -9.96 -28.24
CA GLN A 401 17.43 -11.29 -27.92
C GLN A 401 17.98 -12.00 -29.17
N ARG A 402 17.32 -11.88 -30.32
CA ARG A 402 17.83 -12.43 -31.60
C ARG A 402 19.16 -11.82 -31.98
N ALA A 403 19.25 -10.48 -31.94
CA ALA A 403 20.48 -9.76 -32.21
C ALA A 403 21.60 -10.22 -31.26
N LEU A 404 21.31 -10.35 -29.97
CA LEU A 404 22.29 -10.82 -28.97
C LEU A 404 22.78 -12.25 -29.22
N LEU A 405 21.89 -13.18 -29.55
CA LEU A 405 22.27 -14.57 -29.85
C LEU A 405 23.12 -14.65 -31.13
N PHE A 406 22.74 -13.90 -32.16
CA PHE A 406 23.49 -13.84 -33.41
C PHE A 406 24.85 -13.15 -33.21
N GLU A 407 24.90 -12.06 -32.45
CA GLU A 407 26.12 -11.34 -32.13
C GLU A 407 27.11 -12.21 -31.35
N ASN A 408 26.63 -13.05 -30.43
CA ASN A 408 27.47 -13.98 -29.66
C ASN A 408 27.63 -15.35 -30.33
N SER A 409 27.16 -15.52 -31.57
CA SER A 409 27.29 -16.79 -32.27
C SER A 409 28.75 -17.10 -32.62
N GLN A 410 29.07 -18.39 -32.67
CA GLN A 410 30.42 -18.87 -32.94
C GLN A 410 30.82 -18.54 -34.38
N ARG A 411 32.10 -18.22 -34.59
CA ARG A 411 32.66 -18.11 -35.94
C ARG A 411 32.46 -19.40 -36.70
N SER A 412 32.17 -19.28 -37.99
CA SER A 412 31.93 -20.41 -38.88
C SER A 412 33.12 -21.36 -38.86
N SER A 413 32.83 -22.67 -38.71
CA SER A 413 33.81 -23.75 -38.77
C SER A 413 33.80 -24.47 -40.13
N LEU A 414 33.05 -23.95 -41.09
CA LEU A 414 32.95 -24.53 -42.43
C LEU A 414 34.30 -24.51 -43.13
N GLN A 415 34.64 -25.63 -43.76
CA GLN A 415 35.82 -25.72 -44.59
C GLN A 415 35.63 -24.82 -45.83
N PRO A 416 36.59 -23.92 -46.15
CA PRO A 416 36.46 -23.03 -47.29
C PRO A 416 36.32 -23.79 -48.61
N THR A 417 35.22 -23.58 -49.33
CA THR A 417 35.00 -24.08 -50.69
C THR A 417 35.42 -23.01 -51.71
N GLN A 418 35.49 -23.36 -53.00
CA GLN A 418 35.72 -22.35 -54.04
C GLN A 418 34.60 -21.32 -54.09
N PHE A 419 33.34 -21.77 -53.95
CA PHE A 419 32.18 -20.90 -53.86
C PHE A 419 32.28 -19.91 -52.67
N SER A 420 32.61 -20.41 -51.47
CA SER A 420 32.70 -19.54 -50.29
C SER A 420 33.79 -18.48 -50.43
N LYS A 421 34.95 -18.86 -51.00
CA LYS A 421 36.06 -17.92 -51.28
C LYS A 421 35.65 -16.84 -52.28
N HIS A 422 34.89 -17.22 -53.31
CA HIS A 422 34.36 -16.30 -54.31
C HIS A 422 33.39 -15.28 -53.71
N VAL A 423 32.41 -15.74 -52.93
CA VAL A 423 31.46 -14.85 -52.22
C VAL A 423 32.20 -13.89 -51.28
N GLN A 424 33.13 -14.41 -50.48
CA GLN A 424 33.96 -13.63 -49.55
C GLN A 424 34.77 -12.55 -50.27
N ARG A 425 35.46 -12.93 -51.36
CA ARG A 425 36.28 -12.00 -52.14
C ARG A 425 35.45 -10.96 -52.88
N GLY A 426 34.31 -11.36 -53.45
CA GLY A 426 33.38 -10.45 -54.12
C GLY A 426 32.86 -9.40 -53.17
N LEU A 427 32.33 -9.82 -52.01
CA LEU A 427 31.82 -8.91 -50.99
C LEU A 427 32.91 -7.97 -50.46
N ALA A 428 34.10 -8.51 -50.16
CA ALA A 428 35.23 -7.70 -49.73
C ALA A 428 35.61 -6.63 -50.79
N GLY A 429 35.55 -6.99 -52.08
CA GLY A 429 35.74 -6.05 -53.18
C GLY A 429 34.68 -4.93 -53.18
N CYS A 430 33.39 -5.28 -53.10
CA CYS A 430 32.31 -4.29 -53.07
C CYS A 430 32.42 -3.34 -51.88
N LEU A 431 32.68 -3.87 -50.68
CA LEU A 431 32.87 -3.06 -49.47
C LEU A 431 34.08 -2.13 -49.60
N ALA A 432 35.19 -2.59 -50.19
CA ALA A 432 36.38 -1.77 -50.39
C ALA A 432 36.19 -0.61 -51.39
N LEU A 433 35.26 -0.75 -52.34
CA LEU A 433 34.98 0.27 -53.35
C LEU A 433 34.17 1.46 -52.82
N CYS A 434 33.49 1.31 -51.67
CA CYS A 434 32.65 2.36 -51.10
C CYS A 434 33.28 3.01 -49.86
N SER A 435 33.37 4.34 -49.85
CA SER A 435 34.00 5.11 -48.78
C SER A 435 33.32 4.94 -47.41
N GLN A 436 32.05 4.54 -47.38
CA GLN A 436 31.33 4.31 -46.13
C GLN A 436 31.62 2.93 -45.53
N THR A 437 31.93 1.93 -46.37
CA THR A 437 32.04 0.52 -46.00
C THR A 437 33.47 -0.05 -46.08
N HIS A 438 34.44 0.68 -46.65
CA HIS A 438 35.83 0.20 -46.83
C HIS A 438 36.55 -0.22 -45.55
N ASN A 439 36.14 0.31 -44.39
CA ASN A 439 36.72 -0.02 -43.08
C ASN A 439 35.83 -0.98 -42.27
N LEU A 440 34.91 -1.71 -42.90
CA LEU A 440 34.11 -2.73 -42.21
C LEU A 440 34.89 -4.05 -42.14
N SER A 441 34.90 -4.67 -40.96
CA SER A 441 35.34 -6.06 -40.81
C SER A 441 34.15 -7.00 -41.07
N VAL A 442 34.37 -8.08 -41.81
CA VAL A 442 33.33 -9.09 -42.06
C VAL A 442 33.66 -10.37 -41.29
N GLU A 443 32.71 -10.87 -40.51
CA GLU A 443 32.82 -12.14 -39.81
C GLU A 443 31.68 -13.08 -40.24
N TYR A 444 32.03 -14.32 -40.60
CA TYR A 444 31.04 -15.34 -40.88
C TYR A 444 30.79 -16.20 -39.65
N VAL A 445 29.52 -16.41 -39.32
CA VAL A 445 29.11 -17.05 -38.06
C VAL A 445 28.05 -18.13 -38.27
N SER A 446 27.93 -19.04 -37.31
CA SER A 446 26.97 -20.16 -37.38
C SER A 446 25.51 -19.73 -37.24
N GLY A 447 25.24 -18.50 -36.76
CA GLY A 447 23.90 -17.94 -36.64
C GLY A 447 23.20 -18.18 -35.29
N GLY A 448 23.81 -18.98 -34.40
CA GLY A 448 23.35 -19.11 -33.00
C GLY A 448 21.91 -19.63 -32.86
N ASP A 449 21.47 -20.51 -33.76
CA ASP A 449 20.09 -21.01 -33.88
C ASP A 449 19.02 -19.93 -34.14
N THR A 450 19.42 -18.75 -34.59
CA THR A 450 18.49 -17.68 -34.98
C THR A 450 18.23 -17.69 -36.49
N ASP A 451 17.12 -17.07 -36.90
CA ASP A 451 16.79 -16.79 -38.30
C ASP A 451 17.46 -15.51 -38.85
N VAL A 452 18.30 -14.83 -38.06
CA VAL A 452 19.01 -13.62 -38.48
C VAL A 452 20.07 -13.99 -39.53
N ALA A 453 20.06 -13.26 -40.64
CA ALA A 453 20.96 -13.50 -41.76
C ALA A 453 22.24 -12.65 -41.68
N ILE A 454 22.07 -11.38 -41.31
CA ILE A 454 23.11 -10.36 -41.29
C ILE A 454 22.87 -9.46 -40.09
N LEU A 455 23.94 -9.08 -39.39
CA LEU A 455 23.91 -8.11 -38.29
C LEU A 455 25.09 -7.16 -38.40
N PHE A 456 24.83 -5.87 -38.40
CA PHE A 456 25.86 -4.84 -38.36
C PHE A 456 25.97 -4.25 -36.95
N ASN A 457 27.17 -4.31 -36.37
CA ASN A 457 27.48 -3.64 -35.12
C ASN A 457 28.24 -2.33 -35.41
N PRO A 458 27.64 -1.15 -35.12
CA PRO A 458 28.24 0.15 -35.42
C PRO A 458 29.46 0.48 -34.53
N ASP A 459 29.49 0.01 -33.29
CA ASP A 459 30.57 0.29 -32.33
C ASP A 459 31.86 -0.40 -32.70
N THR A 460 31.77 -1.63 -33.21
CA THR A 460 32.92 -2.44 -33.67
C THR A 460 33.17 -2.31 -35.17
N ARG A 461 32.26 -1.65 -35.92
CA ARG A 461 32.24 -1.61 -37.38
C ARG A 461 32.33 -3.02 -38.01
N CYS A 462 31.68 -3.99 -37.38
CA CYS A 462 31.71 -5.38 -37.80
C CYS A 462 30.38 -5.82 -38.43
N LEU A 463 30.45 -6.41 -39.61
CA LEU A 463 29.35 -7.04 -40.31
C LEU A 463 29.42 -8.55 -40.10
N LYS A 464 28.49 -9.09 -39.30
CA LYS A 464 28.34 -10.52 -39.10
C LYS A 464 27.38 -11.09 -40.12
N ILE A 465 27.79 -12.14 -40.82
CA ILE A 465 27.00 -12.79 -41.88
C ILE A 465 26.85 -14.27 -41.54
N HIS A 466 25.65 -14.79 -41.65
CA HIS A 466 25.39 -16.20 -41.41
C HIS A 466 26.10 -17.08 -42.44
N GLU A 467 26.72 -18.16 -41.99
CA GLU A 467 27.46 -19.11 -42.85
C GLU A 467 26.62 -19.82 -43.91
N LYS A 468 25.28 -19.70 -43.88
CA LYS A 468 24.38 -20.20 -44.91
C LYS A 468 24.65 -19.57 -46.29
N TYR A 469 25.22 -18.36 -46.32
CA TYR A 469 25.67 -17.71 -47.56
C TYR A 469 27.00 -18.28 -48.10
N LEU A 470 27.70 -19.13 -47.34
CA LEU A 470 28.96 -19.74 -47.76
C LEU A 470 28.79 -21.12 -48.42
N ARG A 471 27.56 -21.67 -48.43
CA ARG A 471 27.27 -22.94 -49.10
C ARG A 471 26.35 -22.69 -50.30
N PRO A 472 26.63 -23.29 -51.48
CA PRO A 472 25.81 -23.08 -52.67
C PRO A 472 24.34 -23.39 -52.44
N ASP A 473 24.01 -24.55 -51.85
CA ASP A 473 22.61 -24.97 -51.65
C ASP A 473 21.82 -23.96 -50.81
N THR A 474 22.32 -23.65 -49.61
CA THR A 474 21.58 -22.79 -48.67
C THR A 474 21.61 -21.32 -49.08
N ALA A 475 22.65 -20.85 -49.78
CA ALA A 475 22.68 -19.48 -50.30
C ALA A 475 21.59 -19.27 -51.35
N HIS A 476 21.41 -20.23 -52.26
CA HIS A 476 20.43 -20.13 -53.34
C HIS A 476 19.01 -20.53 -52.94
N GLU A 477 18.82 -21.19 -51.80
CA GLU A 477 17.48 -21.28 -51.16
C GLU A 477 16.97 -19.90 -50.71
N LEU A 478 17.87 -19.01 -50.29
CA LEU A 478 17.54 -17.67 -49.80
C LEU A 478 17.46 -16.64 -50.94
N ALA A 479 18.36 -16.78 -51.91
CA ALA A 479 18.50 -15.89 -53.05
C ALA A 479 18.59 -16.73 -54.34
N PRO A 480 17.43 -17.15 -54.91
CA PRO A 480 17.39 -18.05 -56.05
C PRO A 480 18.08 -17.45 -57.26
N CYS A 481 18.99 -18.19 -57.89
CA CYS A 481 19.63 -17.76 -59.14
C CYS A 481 19.44 -18.79 -60.25
N LEU A 482 19.10 -18.32 -61.44
CA LEU A 482 18.79 -19.17 -62.59
C LEU A 482 20.00 -20.03 -63.00
N ALA A 483 21.21 -19.47 -62.90
CA ALA A 483 22.45 -20.17 -63.21
C ALA A 483 22.71 -21.37 -62.27
N TYR A 484 22.36 -21.25 -61.00
CA TYR A 484 22.43 -22.35 -60.03
C TYR A 484 21.42 -23.46 -60.35
N THR A 485 20.18 -23.07 -60.66
CA THR A 485 19.09 -24.01 -61.00
C THR A 485 19.41 -24.79 -62.27
N MET A 486 19.95 -24.12 -63.30
CA MET A 486 20.38 -24.77 -64.54
C MET A 486 21.62 -25.66 -64.33
N GLY A 487 22.53 -25.28 -63.43
CA GLY A 487 23.70 -26.07 -63.07
C GLY A 487 23.39 -27.37 -62.32
N ARG A 488 22.36 -27.39 -61.46
CA ARG A 488 21.91 -28.62 -60.74
C ARG A 488 21.25 -29.65 -61.66
N ALA A 489 20.55 -29.22 -62.70
CA ALA A 489 19.80 -30.10 -63.59
C ALA A 489 20.69 -31.02 -64.46
N ASN A 490 21.99 -30.72 -64.58
CA ASN A 490 22.90 -31.40 -65.49
C ASN A 490 23.87 -32.43 -64.83
N HIS A 491 23.67 -32.78 -63.55
CA HIS A 491 24.41 -33.77 -62.74
C HIS A 491 25.97 -33.83 -62.82
N GLU A 492 26.54 -33.69 -61.61
CA GLU A 492 27.85 -34.15 -61.12
C GLU A 492 29.11 -33.42 -61.64
N ASP A 493 29.75 -32.69 -60.72
CA ASP A 493 31.08 -32.06 -60.82
C ASP A 493 31.25 -30.80 -61.69
N SER A 494 30.43 -29.76 -61.47
CA SER A 494 30.90 -28.39 -61.74
C SER A 494 31.46 -27.74 -60.46
N PRO A 495 32.79 -27.57 -60.30
CA PRO A 495 33.39 -27.22 -59.01
C PRO A 495 33.51 -25.72 -58.75
N SER A 496 33.10 -24.86 -59.68
CA SER A 496 33.39 -23.43 -59.58
C SER A 496 32.41 -22.58 -60.38
N PHE A 497 31.39 -22.06 -59.71
CA PHE A 497 30.54 -20.99 -60.21
C PHE A 497 30.71 -19.78 -59.29
N PHE A 498 30.93 -18.60 -59.88
CA PHE A 498 30.88 -17.32 -59.18
C PHE A 498 29.44 -16.80 -59.29
N CYS A 499 28.77 -16.61 -58.16
CA CYS A 499 27.43 -16.03 -58.12
C CYS A 499 27.54 -14.58 -57.65
N ASP A 500 27.55 -13.65 -58.60
CA ASP A 500 27.47 -12.20 -58.37
C ASP A 500 26.21 -11.82 -57.59
N HIS A 501 25.08 -12.44 -57.91
CA HIS A 501 23.80 -12.19 -57.24
C HIS A 501 23.85 -12.35 -55.72
N ILE A 502 24.56 -13.36 -55.20
CA ILE A 502 24.71 -13.54 -53.74
C ILE A 502 25.56 -12.42 -53.13
N VAL A 503 26.57 -11.94 -53.86
CA VAL A 503 27.40 -10.81 -53.42
C VAL A 503 26.60 -9.53 -53.41
N GLU A 504 25.76 -9.30 -54.42
CA GLU A 504 24.86 -8.15 -54.51
C GLU A 504 23.79 -8.15 -53.40
N GLU A 505 23.22 -9.31 -53.07
CA GLU A 505 22.23 -9.42 -51.98
C GLU A 505 22.84 -9.14 -50.60
N LEU A 506 24.13 -9.45 -50.42
CA LEU A 506 24.85 -9.22 -49.16
C LEU A 506 25.36 -7.77 -48.99
N TYR A 507 25.58 -7.06 -50.10
CA TYR A 507 26.15 -5.70 -50.13
C TYR A 507 25.04 -4.64 -50.04
#